data_AF-A0A2W6SPW4-F1
#
_entry.id   AF-A0A2W6SPW4-F1
#
_cell.length_a   1.000
_cell.length_b   1.000
_cell.length_c   1.000
_cell.angle_alpha   90.00
_cell.angle_beta   90.00
_cell.angle_gamma   90.00
#
_symmetry.space_group_name_H-M   'P 1'
#
loop_
_entity.id
_entity.type
_entity.pdbx_description
1 polymer ?
#
loop_
_entity_poly.entity_id
_entity_poly.type
_entity_poly.pdbx_seq_one_letter_code
_entity_poly.pdbx_strand_id
1 'polypeptide(L)' 'MFDILYFFLLGIFCLFAGRYYYNNAYEMYTNERDNANNWIRRKLVNLNKPTNLKFIGILLMLLGIVGTSLSLFRFVIKLF' A
#
# COMPACT_ATOMS: atom_id res chain seq x y z
N MET A 1 4.84 -18.27 10.70
CA MET A 1 3.96 -18.71 9.59
C MET A 1 2.70 -17.83 9.53
N PHE A 2 2.06 -17.56 10.68
CA PHE A 2 0.97 -16.57 10.77
C PHE A 2 1.37 -15.15 10.36
N ASP A 3 2.60 -14.70 10.65
CA ASP A 3 3.05 -13.35 10.31
C ASP A 3 3.10 -13.08 8.81
N ILE A 4 3.45 -14.10 8.02
CA ILE A 4 3.56 -14.02 6.57
C ILE A 4 2.17 -13.94 5.93
N LEU A 5 1.23 -14.76 6.42
CA LEU A 5 -0.17 -14.71 6.00
C LEU A 5 -0.81 -13.35 6.36
N TYR A 6 -0.45 -12.80 7.52
CA TYR A 6 -0.88 -11.47 7.96
C TYR A 6 -0.37 -10.37 7.01
N PHE A 7 0.92 -10.35 6.66
CA PHE A 7 1.47 -9.37 5.70
C PHE A 7 0.82 -9.48 4.31
N PHE A 8 0.50 -10.69 3.86
CA PHE A 8 -0.19 -10.91 2.59
C PHE A 8 -1.63 -10.39 2.60
N LEU A 9 -2.42 -10.72 3.64
CA LEU A 9 -3.78 -10.23 3.82
C LEU A 9 -3.82 -8.71 4.00
N LEU A 10 -2.87 -8.15 4.75
CA LEU A 10 -2.69 -6.71 4.90
C LEU A 10 -2.38 -6.04 3.56
N GLY A 11 -1.52 -6.65 2.73
CA GLY A 11 -1.21 -6.17 1.38
C GLY A 11 -2.42 -6.16 0.44
N ILE A 12 -3.23 -7.24 0.46
CA ILE A 12 -4.50 -7.31 -0.28
C ILE A 12 -5.46 -6.21 0.20
N PHE A 13 -5.63 -6.08 1.52
CA PHE A 13 -6.49 -5.06 2.10
C PHE A 13 -6.04 -3.66 1.70
N CYS A 14 -4.76 -3.33 1.79
CA CYS A 14 -4.21 -2.04 1.37
C CYS A 14 -4.39 -1.76 -0.13
N LEU A 15 -4.38 -2.79 -0.99
CA LEU A 15 -4.66 -2.62 -2.42
C LEU A 15 -6.13 -2.29 -2.70
N PHE A 16 -7.06 -3.03 -2.08
CA PHE A 16 -8.49 -2.77 -2.24
C PHE A 16 -8.90 -1.46 -1.58
N ALA A 17 -8.42 -1.20 -0.36
CA ALA A 17 -8.59 0.07 0.32
C ALA A 17 -7.97 1.21 -0.51
N GLY A 18 -6.76 1.05 -1.02
CA GLY A 18 -6.11 2.02 -1.90
C GLY A 18 -6.86 2.25 -3.21
N ARG A 19 -7.49 1.22 -3.79
CA ARG A 19 -8.35 1.35 -4.99
C ARG A 19 -9.66 2.06 -4.69
N TYR A 20 -10.31 1.72 -3.57
CA TYR A 20 -11.55 2.35 -3.11
C TYR A 20 -11.33 3.82 -2.74
N TYR A 21 -10.28 4.12 -1.97
CA TYR A 21 -9.84 5.48 -1.65
C TYR A 21 -9.45 6.23 -2.92
N TYR A 22 -8.78 5.59 -3.88
CA TYR A 22 -8.45 6.26 -5.14
C TYR A 22 -9.69 6.57 -5.97
N ASN A 23 -10.72 5.73 -5.99
CA ASN A 23 -11.94 6.04 -6.74
C ASN A 23 -12.79 7.11 -6.05
N ASN A 24 -12.91 7.10 -4.72
CA ASN A 24 -13.80 8.02 -4.00
C ASN A 24 -13.11 9.28 -3.48
N ALA A 25 -11.84 9.20 -3.08
CA ALA A 25 -11.09 10.34 -2.55
C ALA A 25 -10.33 11.12 -3.63
N TYR A 26 -10.35 10.68 -4.90
CA TYR A 26 -9.75 11.46 -5.97
C TYR A 26 -10.49 12.77 -6.22
N GLU A 27 -11.83 12.77 -6.17
CA GLU A 27 -12.65 13.99 -6.23
C GLU A 27 -12.40 14.92 -5.03
N MET A 28 -12.25 14.36 -3.83
CA MET A 28 -11.88 15.13 -2.63
C MET A 28 -10.46 15.69 -2.75
N TYR A 29 -9.50 14.92 -3.25
CA TYR A 29 -8.12 15.36 -3.47
C TYR A 29 -8.04 16.49 -4.49
N THR A 30 -8.77 16.41 -5.61
CA THR A 30 -8.81 17.49 -6.60
C THR A 30 -9.40 18.77 -6.00
N ASN A 31 -10.49 18.66 -5.25
CA ASN A 31 -11.09 19.80 -4.54
C ASN A 31 -10.15 20.42 -3.48
N GLU A 32 -9.43 19.60 -2.71
CA GLU A 32 -8.48 20.10 -1.71
C GLU A 32 -7.22 20.70 -2.34
N ARG A 33 -6.76 20.14 -3.45
CA ARG A 33 -5.61 20.65 -4.21
C ARG A 33 -5.91 22.02 -4.82
N ASP A 34 -7.11 22.20 -5.37
CA ASP A 34 -7.51 23.46 -5.98
C ASP A 34 -7.76 24.55 -4.92
N ASN A 35 -8.22 24.15 -3.72
CA ASN A 35 -8.37 25.05 -2.57
C ASN A 35 -7.09 25.25 -1.73
N ALA A 36 -5.97 24.62 -2.09
CA ALA A 36 -4.72 24.73 -1.33
C ALA A 36 -3.97 26.02 -1.68
N ASN A 37 -4.31 27.11 -1.00
CA ASN A 37 -3.69 28.42 -1.25
C ASN A 37 -2.23 28.52 -0.77
N ASN A 38 -1.89 27.85 0.34
CA ASN A 38 -0.56 27.93 0.97
C ASN A 38 0.35 26.75 0.58
N TRP A 39 1.66 27.01 0.45
CA TRP A 39 2.67 26.02 0.04
C TRP A 39 2.73 24.78 0.94
N ILE A 40 2.60 24.93 2.26
CA ILE A 40 2.58 23.83 3.22
C ILE A 40 1.40 22.89 2.95
N ARG A 41 0.22 23.47 2.69
CA ARG A 41 -1.01 22.73 2.40
C ARG A 41 -0.91 21.98 1.07
N ARG A 42 -0.29 22.58 0.04
CA ARG A 42 0.00 21.89 -1.23
C ARG A 42 0.94 20.69 -1.04
N LYS A 43 1.95 20.80 -0.17
CA LYS A 43 2.85 19.69 0.16
C LYS A 43 2.11 18.54 0.87
N LEU A 44 1.29 18.86 1.87
CA LEU A 44 0.48 17.87 2.61
C LEU A 44 -0.53 17.16 1.70
N VAL A 45 -1.24 17.90 0.86
CA VAL A 45 -2.19 17.33 -0.11
C VAL A 45 -1.45 16.39 -1.07
N ASN A 46 -0.29 16.79 -1.61
CA ASN A 46 0.51 15.92 -2.48
C ASN A 46 1.06 14.65 -1.79
N LEU A 47 1.36 14.71 -0.49
CA LEU A 47 1.74 13.53 0.30
C LEU A 47 0.56 12.55 0.44
N ASN A 48 -0.64 13.07 0.65
CA ASN A 48 -1.89 12.31 0.73
C ASN A 48 -2.48 11.96 -0.64
N LYS A 49 -1.70 12.11 -1.73
CA LYS A 49 -2.18 11.73 -3.05
C LYS A 49 -2.53 10.24 -3.06
N PRO A 50 -3.73 9.85 -3.52
CA PRO A 50 -4.18 8.46 -3.43
C PRO A 50 -3.32 7.49 -4.27
N THR A 51 -2.50 7.98 -5.21
CA THR A 51 -1.46 7.20 -5.88
C THR A 51 -0.42 6.63 -4.91
N ASN A 52 -0.07 7.38 -3.85
CA ASN A 52 0.94 6.96 -2.87
C ASN A 52 0.42 5.80 -2.01
N LEU A 53 -0.87 5.81 -1.66
CA LEU A 53 -1.52 4.70 -0.95
C LEU A 53 -1.54 3.41 -1.80
N LYS A 54 -1.82 3.51 -3.11
CA LYS A 54 -1.70 2.37 -4.04
C LYS A 54 -0.26 1.85 -4.11
N PHE A 55 0.72 2.75 -4.19
CA PHE A 55 2.14 2.37 -4.25
C PHE A 55 2.59 1.65 -2.96
N ILE A 56 2.19 2.15 -1.79
CA ILE A 56 2.46 1.51 -0.49
C ILE A 56 1.82 0.11 -0.44
N GLY A 57 0.57 -0.03 -0.90
CA GLY A 57 -0.10 -1.35 -0.96
C GLY A 57 0.64 -2.35 -1.85
N ILE A 58 1.11 -1.92 -3.02
CA ILE A 58 1.92 -2.76 -3.93
C ILE A 58 3.26 -3.15 -3.29
N LEU A 59 3.92 -2.21 -2.61
CA LEU A 59 5.19 -2.46 -1.94
C LEU A 59 5.05 -3.51 -0.82
N LEU A 60 3.98 -3.41 -0.02
CA LEU A 60 3.66 -4.38 1.04
C LEU A 60 3.37 -5.77 0.48
N MET A 61 2.65 -5.86 -0.64
CA MET A 61 2.43 -7.13 -1.34
C MET A 61 3.75 -7.78 -1.79
N LEU A 62 4.64 -7.00 -2.40
CA LEU A 62 5.94 -7.51 -2.86
C LEU A 62 6.79 -8.04 -1.68
N LEU A 63 6.82 -7.31 -0.57
CA LEU A 63 7.50 -7.77 0.66
C LEU A 63 6.89 -9.08 1.18
N GLY A 64 5.56 -9.19 1.17
CA GLY A 64 4.85 -10.42 1.52
C GLY A 64 5.26 -11.60 0.62
N ILE A 65 5.26 -11.42 -0.70
CA ILE A 65 5.66 -12.46 -1.66
C ILE A 65 7.10 -12.91 -1.41
N VAL A 66 8.04 -11.96 -1.30
CA VAL A 66 9.46 -12.26 -1.07
C VAL A 66 9.65 -13.02 0.25
N GLY A 67 8.99 -12.57 1.32
CA GLY A 67 9.04 -13.24 2.62
C GLY A 67 8.47 -14.66 2.58
N THR A 68 7.39 -14.88 1.81
CA THR A 68 6.77 -16.19 1.64
C THR A 68 7.68 -17.16 0.88
N SER A 69 8.29 -16.69 -0.21
CA SER A 69 9.25 -17.47 -1.02
C SER A 69 10.48 -17.87 -0.21
N LEU A 70 11.05 -16.96 0.60
CA LEU A 70 12.18 -17.27 1.48
C LEU A 70 11.83 -18.30 2.56
N SER A 71 10.63 -18.21 3.13
CA SER A 71 10.16 -19.19 4.12
C SER A 71 9.96 -20.58 3.51
N LEU A 72 9.40 -20.66 2.30
CA LEU A 72 9.25 -21.91 1.55
C LEU A 72 10.62 -22.52 1.21
N PHE A 73 11.55 -21.70 0.73
CA PHE A 73 12.92 -22.15 0.43
C PHE A 73 13.63 -22.72 1.66
N ARG A 74 13.53 -22.04 2.80
CA ARG A 74 14.06 -22.54 4.09
C ARG A 74 13.40 -23.85 4.51
N PHE A 75 12.10 -23.99 4.30
CA PHE A 75 11.39 -25.24 4.60
C PHE A 75 11.86 -26.39 3.72
N VAL A 76 12.02 -26.16 2.41
CA VAL A 76 12.55 -27.17 1.47
C VAL A 76 13.95 -27.59 1.85
N ILE A 77 14.85 -26.65 2.19
CA ILE A 77 16.20 -26.98 2.67
C ILE A 77 16.16 -27.84 3.94
N LYS A 78 15.25 -27.57 4.87
CA LYS A 78 15.14 -28.31 6.13
C LYS A 78 14.53 -29.71 5.95
N LEU A 79 13.84 -29.94 4.84
CA LEU A 79 13.19 -31.22 4.52
C LEU A 79 14.17 -32.23 3.89
N PHE A 80 15.26 -31.75 3.31
CA PHE A 80 16.37 -32.52 2.74
C PHE A 80 17.56 -32.56 3.71
#